data_AF-A0A8U0UAN2-F1
#
_entry.id   AF-A0A8U0UAN2-F1
#
_cell.length_a   1.000
_cell.length_b   1.000
_cell.length_c   1.000
_cell.angle_alpha   90.00
_cell.angle_beta   90.00
_cell.angle_gamma   90.00
#
_symmetry.space_group_name_H-M   'P 1'
#
loop_
_entity.id
_entity.type
_entity.pdbx_description
1 polymer ?
#
loop_
_entity_poly.entity_id
_entity_poly.type
_entity_poly.pdbx_seq_one_letter_code
_entity_poly.pdbx_strand_id
1 'polypeptide(L)'
;MTPVGQADTDSWQQVGLNSSRPKSSVPIKKGRTCKMARHDKLYTWMRYLMLLLCVILVISGFVLLGLGAWIRYGAATFVDVLGSYSSQLIYISYICIGMGSVLSFTGLIGCCGAWKENRFFIMLFFFIVTMLFVAEIIGTIFVLTYRNLFKCCGFENSTVDFKGSVFSTTTGLNYPKTCCVNKTLADCDGITITPSLIQPQSCFGKVITVIREQSVILGSAAGCICMMELSSMILAMVLFVKLGLMRHPW
;
A
#
# COMPACT_ATOMS: atom_id res chain seq x y z
N MET A 1 37.31 -78.90 29.70
CA MET A 1 37.93 -77.58 29.94
C MET A 1 37.95 -76.84 28.61
N THR A 2 37.36 -75.66 28.57
CA THR A 2 36.98 -74.84 27.39
C THR A 2 38.19 -74.29 26.60
N PRO A 3 38.03 -73.76 25.36
CA PRO A 3 37.50 -72.39 25.20
C PRO A 3 36.43 -72.20 24.11
N VAL A 4 35.78 -71.05 24.25
CA VAL A 4 34.76 -70.37 23.46
C VAL A 4 35.23 -70.02 22.04
N GLY A 5 34.33 -70.11 21.05
CA GLY A 5 34.48 -69.55 19.71
C GLY A 5 33.16 -69.64 18.93
N GLN A 6 32.62 -68.51 18.50
CA GLN A 6 31.26 -68.32 17.99
C GLN A 6 31.31 -67.63 16.62
N ALA A 7 30.94 -68.35 15.56
CA ALA A 7 30.68 -67.97 14.15
C ALA A 7 30.43 -69.30 13.40
N ASP A 8 29.54 -69.54 12.46
CA ASP A 8 28.68 -68.74 11.59
C ASP A 8 27.39 -69.56 11.33
N THR A 9 26.26 -68.90 11.11
CA THR A 9 25.01 -69.58 10.77
C THR A 9 24.95 -69.81 9.27
N ASP A 10 25.28 -71.04 8.88
CA ASP A 10 24.82 -71.68 7.66
C ASP A 10 23.29 -71.68 7.62
N SER A 11 22.71 -71.26 6.50
CA SER A 11 21.59 -71.93 5.81
C SER A 11 20.94 -70.96 4.82
N TRP A 12 20.53 -71.50 3.67
CA TRP A 12 19.72 -70.84 2.63
C TRP A 12 20.43 -70.16 1.45
N GLN A 13 21.54 -70.73 0.99
CA GLN A 13 21.82 -70.69 -0.46
C GLN A 13 22.05 -72.09 -0.99
N GLN A 14 21.03 -72.60 -1.69
CA GLN A 14 21.07 -73.20 -3.03
C GLN A 14 19.93 -74.22 -3.18
N VAL A 15 19.48 -74.35 -4.43
CA VAL A 15 18.60 -75.40 -4.98
C VAL A 15 17.09 -75.08 -5.01
N GLY A 16 16.58 -74.80 -6.21
CA GLY A 16 15.16 -75.00 -6.51
C GLY A 16 14.54 -74.13 -7.60
N LEU A 17 15.09 -74.16 -8.82
CA LEU A 17 14.44 -73.63 -10.02
C LEU A 17 13.14 -74.40 -10.34
N ASN A 18 12.17 -73.64 -10.89
CA ASN A 18 11.01 -74.06 -11.70
C ASN A 18 9.64 -74.17 -10.98
N SER A 19 8.85 -73.09 -11.01
CA SER A 19 7.40 -73.19 -10.99
C SER A 19 6.76 -72.03 -11.78
N SER A 20 6.24 -72.41 -12.95
CA SER A 20 5.44 -71.63 -13.87
C SER A 20 4.30 -70.88 -13.16
N ARG A 21 4.19 -69.55 -13.34
CA ARG A 21 2.96 -68.81 -13.03
C ARG A 21 2.42 -68.07 -14.27
N PRO A 22 1.12 -68.24 -14.60
CA PRO A 22 0.50 -67.69 -15.79
C PRO A 22 0.24 -66.18 -15.68
N LYS A 23 0.21 -65.53 -16.85
CA LYS A 23 -0.26 -64.17 -17.07
C LYS A 23 -1.65 -63.98 -16.44
N SER A 24 -1.76 -63.25 -15.34
CA SER A 24 -2.99 -62.57 -14.97
C SER A 24 -2.81 -61.08 -15.24
N SER A 25 -3.35 -60.63 -16.37
CA SER A 25 -3.64 -59.23 -16.64
C SER A 25 -4.58 -58.70 -15.55
N VAL A 26 -4.02 -58.14 -14.48
CA VAL A 26 -4.78 -57.29 -13.57
C VAL A 26 -5.07 -56.01 -14.34
N PRO A 27 -6.34 -55.65 -14.60
CA PRO A 27 -6.62 -54.31 -15.09
C PRO A 27 -6.20 -53.36 -13.97
N ILE A 28 -5.16 -52.57 -14.22
CA ILE A 28 -4.85 -51.39 -13.43
C ILE A 28 -6.14 -50.57 -13.47
N LYS A 29 -6.89 -50.57 -12.35
CA LYS A 29 -8.04 -49.70 -12.18
C LYS A 29 -7.52 -48.29 -12.40
N LYS A 30 -7.86 -47.72 -13.56
CA LYS A 30 -7.71 -46.32 -13.89
C LYS A 30 -8.32 -45.55 -12.72
N GLY A 31 -7.45 -45.04 -11.85
CA GLY A 31 -7.85 -44.26 -10.69
C GLY A 31 -8.80 -43.18 -11.19
N ARG A 32 -10.00 -43.15 -10.62
CA ARG A 32 -10.95 -42.07 -10.85
C ARG A 32 -10.29 -40.78 -10.39
N THR A 33 -9.67 -40.03 -11.30
CA THR A 33 -9.37 -38.61 -11.11
C THR A 33 -10.68 -37.84 -11.27
N CYS A 34 -11.59 -38.00 -10.30
CA CYS A 34 -12.79 -37.17 -10.21
C CYS A 34 -12.67 -36.25 -8.99
N LYS A 35 -11.87 -35.19 -9.15
CA LYS A 35 -12.08 -33.83 -8.60
C LYS A 35 -10.81 -32.99 -8.80
N MET A 36 -10.76 -32.20 -9.88
CA MET A 36 -10.01 -30.92 -9.86
C MET A 36 -10.46 -29.88 -10.91
N ALA A 37 -11.49 -30.11 -11.72
CA ALA A 37 -11.90 -29.12 -12.75
C ALA A 37 -12.34 -27.74 -12.18
N ARG A 38 -12.76 -27.67 -10.91
CA ARG A 38 -13.15 -26.41 -10.25
C ARG A 38 -11.95 -25.58 -9.78
N HIS A 39 -10.82 -26.21 -9.47
CA HIS A 39 -9.64 -25.54 -8.90
C HIS A 39 -8.79 -24.86 -9.99
N ASP A 40 -8.76 -25.43 -11.20
CA ASP A 40 -8.06 -24.85 -12.35
C ASP A 40 -8.78 -23.62 -12.90
N LYS A 41 -10.12 -23.67 -13.03
CA LYS A 41 -10.87 -22.49 -13.48
C LYS A 41 -10.71 -21.30 -12.53
N LEU A 42 -10.80 -21.52 -11.20
CA LEU A 42 -10.64 -20.44 -10.21
C LEU A 42 -9.26 -19.77 -10.30
N TYR A 43 -8.21 -20.56 -10.52
CA TYR A 43 -6.85 -20.04 -10.70
C TYR A 43 -6.70 -19.20 -11.97
N THR A 44 -7.28 -19.65 -13.08
CA THR A 44 -7.33 -18.86 -14.33
C THR A 44 -8.09 -17.54 -14.13
N TRP A 45 -9.22 -17.57 -13.42
CA TRP A 45 -9.97 -16.35 -13.07
C TRP A 45 -9.15 -15.40 -12.19
N MET A 46 -8.45 -15.91 -11.17
CA MET A 46 -7.58 -15.09 -10.32
C MET A 46 -6.44 -14.43 -11.12
N ARG A 47 -5.81 -15.16 -12.04
CA ARG A 47 -4.77 -14.60 -12.93
C ARG A 47 -5.32 -13.51 -13.84
N TYR A 48 -6.51 -13.73 -14.40
CA TYR A 48 -7.17 -12.72 -15.25
C TYR A 48 -7.56 -11.47 -14.45
N LEU A 49 -8.07 -11.64 -13.23
CA LEU A 49 -8.36 -10.54 -12.30
C LEU A 49 -7.10 -9.73 -11.96
N MET A 50 -5.99 -10.41 -11.65
CA MET A 50 -4.71 -9.75 -11.38
C MET A 50 -4.18 -8.99 -12.60
N LEU A 51 -4.23 -9.60 -13.80
CA LEU A 51 -3.84 -8.93 -15.05
C LEU A 51 -4.72 -7.71 -15.36
N LEU A 52 -6.03 -7.83 -15.19
CA LEU A 52 -6.97 -6.73 -15.41
C LEU A 52 -6.67 -5.56 -14.46
N LEU A 53 -6.53 -5.83 -13.17
CA LEU A 53 -6.20 -4.80 -12.17
C LEU A 53 -4.86 -4.13 -12.46
N CYS A 54 -3.83 -4.90 -12.81
CA CYS A 54 -2.52 -4.35 -13.16
C CYS A 54 -2.55 -3.51 -14.46
N VAL A 55 -3.29 -3.93 -15.49
CA VAL A 55 -3.45 -3.13 -16.74
C VAL A 55 -4.15 -1.80 -16.45
N ILE A 56 -5.20 -1.81 -15.62
CA ILE A 56 -5.89 -0.58 -15.20
C ILE A 56 -4.91 0.33 -14.44
N LEU A 57 -4.12 -0.21 -13.51
CA LEU A 57 -3.12 0.56 -12.76
C LEU A 57 -2.06 1.16 -13.69
N VAL A 58 -1.55 0.40 -14.68
CA VAL A 58 -0.59 0.90 -15.67
C VAL A 58 -1.18 2.04 -16.50
N ILE A 59 -2.38 1.86 -17.06
CA ILE A 59 -3.03 2.88 -17.87
C ILE A 59 -3.27 4.14 -17.03
N SER A 60 -3.80 3.99 -15.82
CA SER A 60 -4.02 5.13 -14.91
C SER A 60 -2.72 5.86 -14.56
N GLY A 61 -1.61 5.13 -14.36
CA GLY A 61 -0.30 5.69 -14.09
C GLY A 61 0.24 6.50 -15.26
N PHE A 62 0.13 6.00 -16.49
CA PHE A 62 0.53 6.74 -17.70
C PHE A 62 -0.32 7.98 -17.93
N VAL A 63 -1.63 7.92 -17.67
CA VAL A 63 -2.52 9.08 -17.74
C VAL A 63 -2.09 10.14 -16.72
N LEU A 64 -1.82 9.75 -15.46
CA LEU A 64 -1.35 10.69 -14.43
C LEU A 64 0.03 11.29 -14.77
N LEU A 65 0.98 10.47 -15.27
CA LEU A 65 2.27 10.96 -15.75
C LEU A 65 2.10 11.99 -16.88
N GLY A 66 1.26 11.69 -17.86
CA GLY A 66 0.97 12.56 -18.99
C GLY A 66 0.34 13.88 -18.54
N LEU A 67 -0.66 13.82 -17.65
CA LEU A 67 -1.30 15.02 -17.08
C LEU A 67 -0.33 15.85 -16.25
N GLY A 68 0.49 15.22 -15.40
CA GLY A 68 1.49 15.91 -14.60
C GLY A 68 2.55 16.60 -15.46
N ALA A 69 3.05 15.92 -16.51
CA ALA A 69 3.99 16.49 -17.47
C ALA A 69 3.34 17.62 -18.29
N TRP A 70 2.08 17.46 -18.70
CA TRP A 70 1.32 18.48 -19.41
C TRP A 70 1.17 19.76 -18.57
N ILE A 71 0.83 19.64 -17.28
CA ILE A 71 0.73 20.79 -16.37
C ILE A 71 2.08 21.50 -16.22
N ARG A 72 3.19 20.75 -16.19
CA ARG A 72 4.53 21.32 -16.00
C ARG A 72 5.09 22.01 -17.24
N TYR A 73 4.93 21.39 -18.40
CA TYR A 73 5.57 21.81 -19.67
C TYR A 73 4.62 22.52 -20.63
N GLY A 74 3.31 22.25 -20.57
CA GLY A 74 2.26 22.98 -21.30
C GLY A 74 1.85 24.29 -20.64
N ALA A 75 2.53 24.68 -19.57
CA ALA A 75 2.24 25.84 -18.73
C ALA A 75 2.32 27.20 -19.43
N ALA A 76 3.05 27.35 -20.55
CA ALA A 76 3.32 28.66 -21.14
C ALA A 76 2.04 29.45 -21.53
N THR A 77 0.99 28.76 -21.98
CA THR A 77 -0.30 29.39 -22.33
C THR A 77 -1.34 29.31 -21.21
N PHE A 78 -1.18 28.40 -20.24
CA PHE A 78 -2.16 28.14 -19.18
C PHE A 78 -1.86 28.90 -17.88
N VAL A 79 -0.58 29.19 -17.60
CA VAL A 79 -0.12 29.87 -16.38
C VAL A 79 -0.39 31.38 -16.43
N ASP A 80 -0.46 31.99 -17.62
CA ASP A 80 -0.86 33.39 -17.79
C ASP A 80 -2.34 33.64 -17.43
N VAL A 81 -3.21 32.66 -17.70
CA VAL A 81 -4.66 32.76 -17.39
C VAL A 81 -4.93 32.52 -15.89
N LEU A 82 -4.04 31.80 -15.20
CA LEU A 82 -4.22 31.37 -13.80
C LEU A 82 -3.33 32.10 -12.79
N GLY A 83 -2.74 33.24 -13.15
CA GLY A 83 -1.61 33.91 -12.48
C GLY A 83 -1.62 34.07 -10.94
N SER A 84 -2.73 33.80 -10.24
CA SER A 84 -2.81 33.71 -8.78
C SER A 84 -2.51 32.32 -8.18
N TYR A 85 -2.53 31.22 -8.96
CA TYR A 85 -2.39 29.83 -8.47
C TYR A 85 -1.10 29.12 -8.90
N SER A 86 -0.17 29.83 -9.55
CA SER A 86 1.01 29.25 -10.20
C SER A 86 1.92 28.44 -9.27
N SER A 87 2.11 28.88 -8.02
CA SER A 87 2.97 28.18 -7.06
C SER A 87 2.37 26.85 -6.59
N GLN A 88 1.05 26.78 -6.39
CA GLN A 88 0.36 25.56 -5.95
C GLN A 88 0.27 24.52 -7.07
N LEU A 89 0.03 24.94 -8.30
CA LEU A 89 -0.05 24.05 -9.47
C LEU A 89 1.26 23.32 -9.76
N ILE A 90 2.41 23.97 -9.53
CA ILE A 90 3.72 23.34 -9.69
C ILE A 90 3.88 22.16 -8.73
N TYR A 91 3.55 22.31 -7.44
CA TYR A 91 3.62 21.20 -6.48
C TYR A 91 2.66 20.06 -6.84
N ILE A 92 1.44 20.38 -7.26
CA ILE A 92 0.46 19.38 -7.73
C ILE A 92 1.01 18.59 -8.93
N SER A 93 1.69 19.25 -9.87
CA SER A 93 2.30 18.58 -11.03
C SER A 93 3.39 17.59 -10.63
N TYR A 94 4.28 17.95 -9.69
CA TYR A 94 5.33 17.05 -9.21
C TYR A 94 4.75 15.83 -8.49
N ILE A 95 3.72 16.02 -7.65
CA ILE A 95 3.04 14.92 -6.98
C ILE A 95 2.37 13.98 -8.01
N CYS A 96 1.72 14.55 -9.04
CA CYS A 96 1.09 13.78 -10.10
C CYS A 96 2.09 12.94 -10.90
N ILE A 97 3.23 13.52 -11.28
CA ILE A 97 4.33 12.81 -11.96
C ILE A 97 4.89 11.69 -11.06
N GLY A 98 5.16 12.01 -9.79
CA GLY A 98 5.68 11.04 -8.82
C GLY A 98 4.74 9.85 -8.64
N MET A 99 3.48 10.10 -8.29
CA MET A 99 2.46 9.06 -8.11
C MET A 99 2.22 8.25 -9.40
N GLY A 100 2.11 8.92 -10.55
CA GLY A 100 1.93 8.26 -11.84
C GLY A 100 3.09 7.31 -12.19
N SER A 101 4.33 7.69 -11.87
CA SER A 101 5.50 6.84 -12.07
C SER A 101 5.42 5.58 -11.23
N VAL A 102 5.16 5.72 -9.93
CA VAL A 102 5.07 4.60 -8.98
C VAL A 102 3.95 3.63 -9.36
N LEU A 103 2.78 4.16 -9.76
CA LEU A 103 1.64 3.34 -10.22
C LEU A 103 1.99 2.58 -11.52
N SER A 104 2.65 3.24 -12.48
CA SER A 104 3.06 2.63 -13.75
C SER A 104 4.09 1.52 -13.52
N PHE A 105 5.13 1.77 -12.72
CA PHE A 105 6.16 0.77 -12.42
C PHE A 105 5.59 -0.41 -11.64
N THR A 106 4.78 -0.16 -10.61
CA THR A 106 4.12 -1.21 -9.81
C THR A 106 3.21 -2.08 -10.69
N GLY A 107 2.45 -1.45 -11.59
CA GLY A 107 1.59 -2.15 -12.54
C GLY A 107 2.37 -3.00 -13.56
N LEU A 108 3.48 -2.50 -14.11
CA LEU A 108 4.33 -3.24 -15.05
C LEU A 108 4.99 -4.45 -14.40
N ILE A 109 5.47 -4.31 -13.15
CA ILE A 109 6.03 -5.41 -12.37
C ILE A 109 4.95 -6.47 -12.10
N GLY A 110 3.74 -6.05 -11.75
CA GLY A 110 2.59 -6.94 -11.55
C GLY A 110 2.19 -7.71 -12.81
N CYS A 111 2.07 -7.03 -13.95
CA CYS A 111 1.80 -7.65 -15.25
C CYS A 111 2.89 -8.65 -15.65
N CYS A 112 4.17 -8.25 -15.55
CA CYS A 112 5.31 -9.13 -15.84
C CYS A 112 5.36 -10.34 -14.91
N GLY A 113 5.03 -10.16 -13.63
CA GLY A 113 4.94 -11.25 -12.65
C GLY A 113 3.85 -12.27 -12.99
N ALA A 114 2.69 -11.79 -13.44
CA ALA A 114 1.59 -12.62 -13.90
C ALA A 114 1.96 -13.45 -15.14
N TRP A 115 2.59 -12.79 -16.12
CA TRP A 115 2.80 -13.35 -17.46
C TRP A 115 4.04 -14.24 -17.54
N LYS A 116 5.13 -13.83 -16.88
CA LYS A 116 6.42 -14.55 -16.90
C LYS A 116 6.51 -15.66 -15.84
N GLU A 117 5.48 -15.80 -14.98
CA GLU A 117 5.43 -16.76 -13.87
C GLU A 117 6.71 -16.78 -12.99
N ASN A 118 7.41 -15.64 -12.92
CA ASN A 118 8.69 -15.56 -12.24
C ASN A 118 8.50 -15.06 -10.80
N ARG A 119 8.95 -15.87 -9.84
CA ARG A 119 8.82 -15.59 -8.41
C ARG A 119 9.45 -14.27 -7.98
N PHE A 120 10.55 -13.86 -8.61
CA PHE A 120 11.21 -12.60 -8.27
C PHE A 120 10.30 -11.39 -8.51
N PHE A 121 9.60 -11.33 -9.64
CA PHE A 121 8.68 -10.22 -9.94
C PHE A 121 7.47 -10.20 -9.01
N ILE A 122 6.95 -11.36 -8.62
CA ILE A 122 5.84 -11.47 -7.66
C ILE A 122 6.27 -11.03 -6.25
N MET A 123 7.47 -11.43 -5.82
CA MET A 123 8.05 -10.98 -4.54
C MET A 123 8.31 -9.48 -4.53
N LEU A 124 8.85 -8.93 -5.63
CA LEU A 124 9.08 -7.50 -5.78
C LEU A 124 7.77 -6.71 -5.72
N PHE A 125 6.73 -7.18 -6.40
CA PHE A 125 5.39 -6.60 -6.33
C PHE A 125 4.84 -6.60 -4.90
N PHE A 126 4.92 -7.73 -4.19
CA PHE A 126 4.46 -7.84 -2.81
C PHE A 126 5.20 -6.85 -1.88
N PHE A 127 6.52 -6.73 -2.01
CA PHE A 127 7.32 -5.81 -1.21
C PHE A 127 6.97 -4.34 -1.50
N ILE A 128 6.83 -3.95 -2.77
CA ILE A 128 6.46 -2.59 -3.16
C ILE A 128 5.07 -2.23 -2.62
N VAL A 129 4.07 -3.11 -2.79
CA VAL A 129 2.70 -2.86 -2.29
C VAL A 129 2.68 -2.80 -0.75
N THR A 130 3.48 -3.62 -0.07
CA THR A 130 3.60 -3.54 1.41
C THR A 130 4.19 -2.19 1.84
N MET A 131 5.20 -1.69 1.12
CA MET A 131 5.78 -0.37 1.40
C MET A 131 4.78 0.76 1.15
N LEU A 132 3.92 0.64 0.13
CA LEU A 132 2.83 1.60 -0.11
C LEU A 132 1.83 1.61 1.04
N PHE A 133 1.37 0.44 1.50
CA PHE A 133 0.48 0.33 2.65
C PHE A 133 1.07 0.99 3.91
N VAL A 134 2.35 0.73 4.21
CA VAL A 134 3.04 1.38 5.35
C VAL A 134 3.12 2.90 5.15
N ALA A 135 3.40 3.38 3.94
CA ALA A 135 3.42 4.80 3.63
C ALA A 135 2.02 5.45 3.80
N GLU A 136 0.94 4.77 3.46
CA GLU A 136 -0.43 5.24 3.71
C GLU A 136 -0.74 5.39 5.20
N ILE A 137 -0.34 4.40 6.01
CA ILE A 137 -0.51 4.46 7.46
C ILE A 137 0.30 5.61 8.07
N ILE A 138 1.58 5.75 7.67
CA ILE A 138 2.44 6.86 8.11
C ILE A 138 1.87 8.20 7.67
N GLY A 139 1.42 8.33 6.43
CA GLY A 139 0.80 9.55 5.90
C GLY A 139 -0.46 9.92 6.67
N THR A 140 -1.32 8.94 6.98
CA THR A 140 -2.52 9.15 7.79
C THR A 140 -2.17 9.64 9.19
N ILE A 141 -1.22 8.99 9.87
CA ILE A 141 -0.76 9.39 11.21
C ILE A 141 -0.13 10.78 11.18
N PHE A 142 0.69 11.08 10.17
CA PHE A 142 1.34 12.38 10.01
C PHE A 142 0.31 13.49 9.84
N VAL A 143 -0.65 13.31 8.94
CA VAL A 143 -1.72 14.30 8.72
C VAL A 143 -2.63 14.42 9.94
N LEU A 144 -2.79 13.38 10.76
CA LEU A 144 -3.51 13.44 12.05
C LEU A 144 -2.73 14.16 13.15
N THR A 145 -1.42 13.97 13.21
CA THR A 145 -0.55 14.53 14.25
C THR A 145 -0.29 16.01 14.00
N TYR A 146 -0.04 16.39 12.74
CA TYR A 146 0.30 17.74 12.33
C TYR A 146 -0.91 18.58 11.90
N ARG A 147 -2.14 18.18 12.27
CA ARG A 147 -3.35 18.99 12.06
C ARG A 147 -3.20 20.43 12.59
N ASN A 148 -2.42 20.61 13.65
CA ASN A 148 -2.22 21.91 14.29
C ASN A 148 -1.17 22.78 13.57
N LEU A 149 -0.42 22.23 12.61
CA LEU A 149 0.51 23.00 11.77
C LEU A 149 -0.20 23.71 10.61
N PHE A 150 -1.45 23.34 10.32
CA PHE A 150 -2.29 24.08 9.41
C PHE A 150 -2.51 25.48 10.00
N LYS A 151 -2.56 26.51 9.13
CA LYS A 151 -2.82 27.90 9.49
C LYS A 151 -4.15 28.05 10.26
N CYS A 152 -4.14 27.75 11.55
CA CYS A 152 -5.20 27.90 12.53
C CYS A 152 -4.60 28.26 13.90
N CYS A 153 -5.40 28.82 14.80
CA CYS A 153 -4.98 29.13 16.18
C CYS A 153 -6.14 28.86 17.15
N GLY A 154 -5.84 28.35 18.33
CA GLY A 154 -6.86 27.98 19.31
C GLY A 154 -7.61 26.70 18.94
N PHE A 155 -8.30 26.14 19.93
CA PHE A 155 -9.20 25.01 19.79
C PHE A 155 -10.54 25.46 19.18
N GLU A 156 -11.35 26.25 19.89
CA GLU A 156 -12.61 26.82 19.39
C GLU A 156 -12.45 28.28 18.95
N ASN A 157 -11.64 29.07 19.67
CA ASN A 157 -11.42 30.49 19.40
C ASN A 157 -9.98 30.92 19.71
N SER A 158 -9.33 31.54 18.72
CA SER A 158 -7.92 31.96 18.76
C SER A 158 -7.51 32.87 19.95
N THR A 159 -8.45 33.51 20.64
CA THR A 159 -8.17 34.43 21.77
C THR A 159 -8.81 34.00 23.08
N VAL A 160 -10.04 33.50 23.05
CA VAL A 160 -10.76 33.09 24.27
C VAL A 160 -10.13 31.84 24.88
N ASP A 161 -9.59 30.93 24.06
CA ASP A 161 -9.06 29.65 24.53
C ASP A 161 -7.83 29.79 25.45
N PHE A 162 -7.12 30.92 25.35
CA PHE A 162 -5.90 31.16 26.13
C PHE A 162 -6.14 32.04 27.35
N LYS A 163 -7.21 32.84 27.38
CA LYS A 163 -7.50 33.76 28.49
C LYS A 163 -7.78 33.00 29.78
N GLY A 164 -6.98 33.20 30.81
CA GLY A 164 -7.12 32.50 32.10
C GLY A 164 -6.73 31.01 32.06
N SER A 165 -6.19 30.54 30.94
CA SER A 165 -5.59 29.20 30.83
C SER A 165 -4.29 29.12 31.62
N VAL A 166 -3.82 27.91 31.91
CA VAL A 166 -2.50 27.67 32.52
C VAL A 166 -1.39 28.37 31.74
N PHE A 167 -1.49 28.40 30.40
CA PHE A 167 -0.52 29.09 29.56
C PHE A 167 -0.47 30.60 29.87
N SER A 168 -1.62 31.27 29.94
CA SER A 168 -1.68 32.72 30.22
C SER A 168 -1.23 33.03 31.64
N THR A 169 -1.60 32.22 32.62
CA THR A 169 -1.17 32.39 34.02
C THR A 169 0.34 32.16 34.21
N THR A 170 0.95 31.24 33.46
CA THR A 170 2.39 30.95 33.56
C THR A 170 3.26 31.91 32.74
N THR A 171 2.81 32.31 31.54
CA THR A 171 3.63 33.12 30.61
C THR A 171 3.30 34.61 30.64
N GLY A 172 2.13 34.98 31.16
CA GLY A 172 1.60 36.35 31.09
C GLY A 172 1.12 36.76 29.69
N LEU A 173 1.16 35.86 28.71
CA LEU A 173 0.74 36.13 27.33
C LEU A 173 -0.73 35.79 27.11
N ASN A 174 -1.37 36.53 26.22
CA ASN A 174 -2.75 36.31 25.79
C ASN A 174 -2.86 35.20 24.73
N TYR A 175 -1.80 34.91 23.98
CA TYR A 175 -1.76 33.83 22.99
C TYR A 175 -0.31 33.42 22.66
N PRO A 176 -0.08 32.19 22.15
CA PRO A 176 1.24 31.76 21.69
C PRO A 176 1.68 32.50 20.42
N LYS A 177 2.94 32.96 20.32
CA LYS A 177 3.46 33.65 19.12
C LYS A 177 3.39 32.80 17.83
N THR A 178 3.24 31.48 17.94
CA THR A 178 2.98 30.59 16.79
C THR A 178 1.63 30.83 16.13
N CYS A 179 0.69 31.48 16.81
CA CYS A 179 -0.62 31.85 16.28
C CYS A 179 -0.62 33.08 15.37
N CYS A 180 0.48 33.81 15.28
CA CYS A 180 0.57 34.96 14.39
C CYS A 180 0.61 34.52 12.93
N VAL A 181 -0.09 35.26 12.08
CA VAL A 181 -0.07 35.08 10.62
C VAL A 181 1.36 35.32 10.09
N ASN A 182 2.05 36.31 10.66
CA ASN A 182 3.45 36.59 10.38
C ASN A 182 4.24 36.73 11.69
N LYS A 183 5.27 35.88 11.84
CA LYS A 183 6.11 35.82 13.04
C LYS A 183 7.11 36.98 13.15
N THR A 184 7.36 37.72 12.07
CA THR A 184 8.32 38.84 12.06
C THR A 184 7.70 40.20 12.37
N LEU A 185 6.37 40.25 12.54
CA LEU A 185 5.70 41.51 12.88
C LEU A 185 5.99 41.89 14.33
N ALA A 186 6.32 43.16 14.57
CA ALA A 186 6.62 43.68 15.90
C ALA A 186 5.45 43.49 16.89
N ASP A 187 4.21 43.65 16.40
CA ASP A 187 3.00 43.44 17.19
C ASP A 187 2.72 41.96 17.51
N CYS A 188 3.46 40.99 16.96
CA CYS A 188 3.38 39.58 17.34
C CYS A 188 4.11 39.32 18.68
N ASP A 189 3.74 40.08 19.70
CA ASP A 189 4.31 40.06 21.04
C ASP A 189 3.67 38.99 21.94
N GLY A 190 2.48 38.49 21.57
CA GLY A 190 1.70 37.54 22.36
C GLY A 190 0.71 38.24 23.31
N ILE A 191 0.57 39.56 23.22
CA ILE A 191 -0.26 40.39 24.11
C ILE A 191 -1.28 41.18 23.28
N THR A 192 -0.84 41.77 22.17
CA THR A 192 -1.65 42.63 21.31
C THR A 192 -2.66 41.82 20.51
N ILE A 193 -3.96 42.08 20.71
CA ILE A 193 -5.02 41.33 20.04
C ILE A 193 -5.60 42.19 18.91
N THR A 194 -5.17 41.94 17.67
CA THR A 194 -5.75 42.54 16.46
C THR A 194 -6.22 41.46 15.47
N PRO A 195 -7.37 41.65 14.79
CA PRO A 195 -8.00 40.61 13.95
C PRO A 195 -7.14 40.12 12.78
N SER A 196 -6.21 40.94 12.28
CA SER A 196 -5.33 40.64 11.15
C SER A 196 -3.97 40.03 11.56
N LEU A 197 -3.65 40.08 12.85
CA LEU A 197 -2.36 39.62 13.39
C LEU A 197 -2.39 38.12 13.71
N ILE A 198 -3.52 37.65 14.23
CA ILE A 198 -3.73 36.28 14.70
C ILE A 198 -4.47 35.49 13.63
N GLN A 199 -4.16 34.22 13.49
CA GLN A 199 -4.83 33.34 12.57
C GLN A 199 -6.35 33.27 12.87
N PRO A 200 -7.23 33.64 11.93
CA PRO A 200 -8.66 33.90 12.20
C PRO A 200 -9.51 32.62 12.33
N GLN A 201 -8.94 31.47 11.99
CA GLN A 201 -9.63 30.18 11.99
C GLN A 201 -9.17 29.34 13.17
N SER A 202 -10.11 28.78 13.91
CA SER A 202 -9.82 27.82 14.97
C SER A 202 -9.43 26.46 14.41
N CYS A 203 -8.51 25.76 15.08
CA CYS A 203 -8.01 24.49 14.57
C CYS A 203 -9.10 23.42 14.59
N PHE A 204 -9.94 23.38 15.63
CA PHE A 204 -11.04 22.43 15.71
C PHE A 204 -12.11 22.74 14.67
N GLY A 205 -12.51 24.01 14.52
CA GLY A 205 -13.49 24.43 13.52
C GLY A 205 -13.05 24.08 12.10
N LYS A 206 -11.77 24.31 11.78
CA LYS A 206 -11.21 23.97 10.47
C LYS A 206 -11.15 22.46 10.24
N VAL A 207 -10.73 21.69 11.24
CA VAL A 207 -10.67 20.21 11.15
C VAL A 207 -12.08 19.62 11.03
N ILE A 208 -13.04 20.06 11.84
CA ILE A 208 -14.43 19.59 11.76
C ILE A 208 -15.07 19.99 10.45
N THR A 209 -14.82 21.18 9.92
CA THR A 209 -15.38 21.58 8.62
C THR A 209 -14.87 20.66 7.52
N VAL A 210 -13.56 20.37 7.50
CA VAL A 210 -12.97 19.44 6.53
C VAL A 210 -13.51 18.01 6.72
N ILE A 211 -13.63 17.55 7.97
CA ILE A 211 -14.18 16.22 8.27
C ILE A 211 -15.67 16.16 7.89
N ARG A 212 -16.49 17.13 8.28
CA ARG A 212 -17.92 17.09 8.02
C ARG A 212 -18.24 17.20 6.53
N GLU A 213 -17.54 18.07 5.81
CA GLU A 213 -17.81 18.30 4.39
C GLU A 213 -17.24 17.20 3.50
N GLN A 214 -16.06 16.66 3.83
CA GLN A 214 -15.30 15.82 2.89
C GLN A 214 -14.82 14.47 3.47
N SER A 215 -15.11 14.14 4.74
CA SER A 215 -14.63 12.87 5.33
C SER A 215 -15.22 11.64 4.67
N VAL A 216 -16.45 11.69 4.16
CA VAL A 216 -17.06 10.54 3.49
C VAL A 216 -16.29 10.21 2.23
N ILE A 217 -15.96 11.22 1.43
CA ILE A 217 -15.21 11.04 0.17
C ILE A 217 -13.77 10.63 0.47
N LEU A 218 -13.09 11.32 1.39
CA LEU A 218 -11.70 11.02 1.74
C LEU A 218 -11.55 9.65 2.41
N GLY A 219 -12.43 9.34 3.36
CA GLY A 219 -12.43 8.08 4.10
C GLY A 219 -12.82 6.90 3.21
N SER A 220 -13.81 7.07 2.33
CA SER A 220 -14.15 6.02 1.36
C SER A 220 -13.02 5.77 0.37
N ALA A 221 -12.38 6.81 -0.16
CA ALA A 221 -11.24 6.66 -1.07
C ALA A 221 -10.08 5.90 -0.41
N ALA A 222 -9.66 6.31 0.79
CA ALA A 222 -8.60 5.64 1.54
C ALA A 222 -8.97 4.18 1.86
N GLY A 223 -10.20 3.95 2.33
CA GLY A 223 -10.69 2.60 2.62
C GLY A 223 -10.71 1.69 1.38
N CYS A 224 -11.16 2.21 0.23
CA CYS A 224 -11.12 1.48 -1.03
C CYS A 224 -9.69 1.11 -1.44
N ILE A 225 -8.73 2.03 -1.28
CA ILE A 225 -7.32 1.79 -1.61
C ILE A 225 -6.75 0.69 -0.71
N CYS A 226 -6.89 0.81 0.62
CA CYS A 226 -6.43 -0.22 1.55
C CYS A 226 -7.04 -1.60 1.24
N MET A 227 -8.33 -1.66 0.90
CA MET A 227 -8.99 -2.92 0.53
C MET A 227 -8.44 -3.51 -0.77
N MET A 228 -8.14 -2.66 -1.76
CA MET A 228 -7.52 -3.10 -3.02
C MET A 228 -6.09 -3.61 -2.80
N GLU A 229 -5.29 -2.95 -1.96
CA GLU A 229 -3.94 -3.37 -1.60
C GLU A 229 -3.93 -4.71 -0.86
N LEU A 230 -4.80 -4.89 0.14
CA LEU A 230 -4.96 -6.15 0.86
C LEU A 230 -5.37 -7.29 -0.07
N SER A 231 -6.34 -7.04 -0.94
CA SER A 231 -6.78 -8.02 -1.94
C SER A 231 -5.64 -8.42 -2.88
N SER A 232 -4.85 -7.43 -3.32
CA SER A 232 -3.68 -7.64 -4.18
C SER A 232 -2.58 -8.46 -3.50
N MET A 233 -2.28 -8.17 -2.23
CA MET A 233 -1.31 -8.92 -1.43
C MET A 233 -1.72 -10.38 -1.24
N ILE A 234 -3.01 -10.63 -0.97
CA ILE A 234 -3.54 -11.99 -0.85
C ILE A 234 -3.40 -12.74 -2.17
N LEU A 235 -3.76 -12.12 -3.29
CA LEU A 235 -3.62 -12.72 -4.62
C LEU A 235 -2.16 -13.02 -4.96
N ALA A 236 -1.23 -12.10 -4.66
CA ALA A 236 0.20 -12.30 -4.87
C ALA A 236 0.72 -13.49 -4.05
N MET A 237 0.30 -13.64 -2.80
CA MET A 237 0.69 -14.76 -1.93
C MET A 237 0.13 -16.09 -2.43
N VAL A 238 -1.15 -16.15 -2.80
CA VAL A 238 -1.77 -17.36 -3.36
C VAL A 238 -1.07 -17.78 -4.65
N LEU A 239 -0.72 -16.83 -5.52
CA LEU A 239 0.01 -17.09 -6.76
C LEU A 239 1.44 -17.57 -6.48
N PHE A 240 2.13 -16.94 -5.53
CA PHE A 240 3.48 -17.33 -5.12
C PHE A 240 3.53 -18.77 -4.59
N VAL A 241 2.62 -19.13 -3.69
CA VAL A 241 2.53 -20.51 -3.14
C VAL A 241 2.22 -21.52 -4.25
N LYS A 242 1.32 -21.19 -5.18
CA LYS A 242 0.99 -22.08 -6.31
C LYS A 242 2.16 -22.30 -7.27
N LEU A 243 2.89 -21.24 -7.63
CA LEU A 243 4.15 -21.35 -8.40
C LEU A 243 5.26 -22.06 -7.60
N GLY A 244 5.17 -21.97 -6.28
CA GLY A 244 5.84 -22.81 -5.27
C GLY A 244 5.72 -24.30 -5.59
N LEU A 245 4.49 -24.77 -5.50
CA LEU A 245 4.10 -26.17 -5.62
C LEU A 245 4.30 -26.75 -7.03
N MET A 246 4.11 -25.94 -8.08
CA MET A 246 4.25 -26.41 -9.47
C MET A 246 5.70 -26.74 -9.86
N ARG A 247 6.71 -26.14 -9.18
CA ARG A 247 8.13 -26.32 -9.52
C ARG A 247 8.78 -27.53 -8.86
N HIS A 248 8.19 -28.08 -7.79
CA HIS A 248 8.62 -29.35 -7.19
C HIS A 248 7.42 -30.31 -7.13
N PRO A 249 7.12 -31.02 -8.22
CA PRO A 249 6.08 -32.03 -8.20
C PRO A 249 6.42 -33.22 -7.30
N TRP A 250 7.71 -33.58 -7.15
CA TRP A 250 8.23 -34.70 -6.38
C TRP A 250 9.69 -34.44 -6.03
#